data_AF-A0A2M7UTN6-F1
#
_entry.id   AF-A0A2M7UTN6-F1
#
_cell.length_a   1.000
_cell.length_b   1.000
_cell.length_c   1.000
_cell.angle_alpha   90.00
_cell.angle_beta   90.00
_cell.angle_gamma   90.00
#
_symmetry.space_group_name_H-M   'P 1'
#
loop_
_entity.id
_entity.type
_entity.pdbx_description
1 polymer ?
#
loop_
_entity_poly.entity_id
_entity_poly.type
_entity_poly.pdbx_seq_one_letter_code
_entity_poly.pdbx_strand_id
1 'polypeptide(L)' 'VYIDDFQVFSCDAPAACVDNDNDGYGLNCGDAALGRGGPDCDDANPAIFPGAFSLINEPCDGVDNNCNDFVDEGC' A
#
# COMPACT_ATOMS: atom_id res chain seq x y z
N VAL A 1 4.64 30.49 15.62
CA VAL A 1 3.18 30.23 15.68
C VAL A 1 2.61 30.81 14.40
N TYR A 2 1.75 30.06 13.70
CA TYR A 2 1.17 30.25 12.34
C TYR A 2 1.75 29.35 11.24
N ILE A 3 0.97 28.32 10.88
CA ILE A 3 0.56 27.86 9.54
C ILE A 3 -0.61 26.88 9.83
N ASP A 4 -1.88 27.29 9.75
CA ASP A 4 -2.74 27.43 8.57
C ASP A 4 -2.76 26.19 7.66
N ASP A 5 -3.90 25.51 7.70
CA ASP A 5 -4.47 24.56 6.73
C ASP A 5 -3.67 23.31 6.31
N PHE A 6 -4.15 22.15 6.78
CA PHE A 6 -4.35 20.94 5.98
C PHE A 6 -3.26 20.63 4.94
N GLN A 7 -2.03 20.33 5.36
CA GLN A 7 -1.09 19.56 4.55
C GLN A 7 -0.47 18.51 5.48
N VAL A 8 -1.00 17.30 5.37
CA VAL A 8 -0.44 16.11 6.00
C VAL A 8 1.02 16.02 5.54
N PHE A 9 1.91 15.89 6.51
CA PHE A 9 3.36 15.86 6.38
C PHE A 9 3.76 14.63 5.54
N SER A 10 3.76 14.76 4.22
CA SER A 10 4.16 13.71 3.29
C SER A 10 5.69 13.51 3.36
N CYS A 11 6.06 12.28 3.71
CA CYS A 11 7.38 11.64 3.76
C CYS A 11 8.64 12.45 3.36
N ASP A 12 9.34 12.99 4.35
CA ASP A 12 10.80 13.17 4.27
C ASP A 12 11.49 11.91 4.84
N ALA A 13 11.64 10.85 4.02
CA ALA A 13 12.40 9.63 4.37
C ALA A 13 13.01 8.97 3.11
N PRO A 14 14.12 8.21 3.23
CA PRO A 14 15.14 8.01 2.19
C PRO A 14 14.68 7.05 1.09
N ALA A 15 14.89 7.44 -0.18
CA ALA A 15 14.29 6.84 -1.39
C ALA A 15 12.76 6.86 -1.30
N ALA A 16 12.13 7.84 -1.97
CA ALA A 16 10.72 8.18 -1.84
C ALA A 16 9.83 6.94 -1.70
N CYS A 17 9.08 6.88 -0.60
CA CYS A 17 7.83 6.16 -0.54
C CYS A 17 6.91 6.78 -1.60
N VAL A 18 6.90 6.20 -2.79
CA VAL A 18 6.01 6.60 -3.86
C VAL A 18 4.71 5.84 -3.65
N ASP A 19 3.64 6.60 -3.50
CA ASP A 19 2.25 6.17 -3.34
C ASP A 19 1.46 6.87 -4.45
N ASN A 20 1.39 6.23 -5.61
CA ASN A 20 0.82 6.79 -6.84
C ASN A 20 -0.69 6.58 -6.96
N ASP A 21 -1.24 5.61 -6.24
CA ASP A 21 -2.66 5.27 -6.30
C ASP A 21 -3.47 5.69 -5.06
N ASN A 22 -2.77 6.18 -4.02
CA ASN A 22 -3.31 6.78 -2.83
C ASN A 22 -4.13 5.84 -1.94
N ASP A 23 -3.71 4.57 -1.85
CA ASP A 23 -4.23 3.64 -0.84
C ASP A 23 -3.49 3.72 0.52
N GLY A 24 -2.40 4.49 0.55
CA GLY A 24 -1.60 4.72 1.73
C GLY A 24 -0.51 3.69 1.95
N TYR A 25 -0.16 2.86 0.96
CA TYR A 25 1.04 2.05 0.89
C TYR A 25 1.93 2.54 -0.25
N GLY A 26 3.22 2.19 -0.24
CA GLY A 26 4.13 2.62 -1.31
C GLY A 26 4.95 1.48 -1.91
N LEU A 27 5.45 1.66 -3.12
CA LEU A 27 6.14 0.57 -3.83
C LEU A 27 7.40 0.03 -3.11
N ASN A 28 8.12 0.90 -2.38
CA ASN A 28 9.41 0.56 -1.74
C ASN A 28 9.39 0.67 -0.22
N CYS A 29 8.21 0.85 0.37
CA CYS A 29 8.02 0.93 1.80
C CYS A 29 6.64 0.40 2.14
N GLY A 30 6.36 0.08 3.41
CA GLY A 30 4.98 -0.23 3.79
C GLY A 30 4.07 0.97 3.68
N ASP A 31 3.07 1.03 4.55
CA ASP A 31 2.23 2.22 4.77
C ASP A 31 3.04 3.50 4.48
N ALA A 32 2.67 4.24 3.44
CA ALA A 32 3.40 5.36 2.90
C ALA A 32 3.59 6.48 3.93
N ALA A 33 2.72 6.53 4.96
CA ALA A 33 2.81 7.47 6.06
C ALA A 33 3.66 6.95 7.24
N LEU A 34 3.71 5.64 7.48
CA LEU A 34 4.31 5.05 8.69
C LEU A 34 5.49 4.09 8.46
N GLY A 35 5.74 3.66 7.23
CA GLY A 35 6.70 2.62 6.87
C GLY A 35 6.43 1.27 7.54
N ARG A 36 5.15 0.95 7.79
CA ARG A 36 4.70 -0.27 8.48
C ARG A 36 3.92 -1.17 7.52
N GLY A 37 4.04 -2.49 7.64
CA GLY A 37 3.51 -3.40 6.61
C GLY A 37 4.55 -3.68 5.52
N GLY A 38 4.30 -4.70 4.69
CA GLY A 38 5.13 -5.00 3.51
C GLY A 38 5.02 -3.91 2.44
N PRO A 39 5.86 -3.90 1.40
CA PRO A 39 5.72 -2.97 0.27
C PRO A 39 4.46 -3.23 -0.55
N ASP A 40 3.94 -2.19 -1.18
CA ASP A 40 2.90 -2.34 -2.20
C ASP A 40 3.46 -3.02 -3.45
N CYS A 41 2.70 -3.98 -3.99
CA CYS A 41 3.03 -4.76 -5.16
C CYS A 41 2.41 -4.20 -6.46
N ASP A 42 1.41 -3.29 -6.37
CA ASP A 42 0.83 -2.59 -7.53
C ASP A 42 0.49 -1.13 -7.23
N ASP A 43 1.52 -0.28 -7.29
CA ASP A 43 1.51 1.19 -7.11
C ASP A 43 0.74 1.95 -8.23
N ALA A 44 -0.26 1.30 -8.84
CA ALA A 44 -1.18 1.87 -9.81
C ALA A 44 -2.64 1.45 -9.54
N ASN A 45 -2.89 0.63 -8.52
CA ASN A 45 -4.20 0.08 -8.21
C ASN A 45 -4.48 0.07 -6.70
N PRO A 46 -5.31 1.00 -6.19
CA PRO A 46 -5.51 1.18 -4.75
C PRO A 46 -6.33 0.07 -4.07
N ALA A 47 -6.67 -0.98 -4.82
CA ALA A 47 -7.31 -2.19 -4.31
C ALA A 47 -6.30 -3.33 -4.06
N ILE A 48 -5.04 -3.15 -4.43
CA ILE A 48 -3.96 -4.12 -4.29
C ILE A 48 -2.95 -3.50 -3.34
N PHE A 49 -2.84 -4.06 -2.13
CA PHE A 49 -1.89 -3.60 -1.13
C PHE A 49 -1.72 -4.65 -0.03
N PRO A 50 -0.66 -4.54 0.79
CA PRO A 50 -0.44 -5.40 1.95
C PRO A 50 -1.66 -5.56 2.86
N GLY A 51 -2.27 -6.74 2.81
CA GLY A 51 -3.46 -7.09 3.60
C GLY A 51 -4.79 -6.58 3.03
N ALA A 52 -4.83 -6.14 1.77
CA ALA A 52 -6.08 -5.99 1.03
C ALA A 52 -6.69 -7.38 0.88
N PHE A 53 -7.88 -7.64 1.39
CA PHE A 53 -8.42 -9.01 1.56
C PHE A 53 -7.72 -9.83 2.66
N SER A 54 -8.47 -10.77 3.23
CA SER A 54 -7.93 -11.70 4.23
C SER A 54 -7.32 -12.90 3.50
N LEU A 55 -6.31 -13.54 4.08
CA LEU A 55 -5.56 -14.72 3.55
C LEU A 55 -6.41 -15.93 3.08
N ILE A 56 -7.74 -15.84 3.15
CA ILE A 56 -8.68 -16.90 2.78
C ILE A 56 -9.80 -16.40 1.85
N ASN A 57 -9.76 -15.16 1.39
CA ASN A 57 -10.87 -14.49 0.68
C ASN A 57 -10.36 -13.60 -0.46
N GLU A 58 -9.23 -13.94 -1.09
CA GLU A 58 -8.77 -13.26 -2.31
C GLU A 58 -9.78 -13.49 -3.46
N PRO A 59 -10.02 -12.47 -4.31
CA PRO A 59 -10.57 -12.70 -5.64
C PRO A 59 -9.78 -13.78 -6.39
N CYS A 60 -10.47 -14.67 -7.12
CA CYS A 60 -9.80 -15.69 -7.94
C CYS A 60 -9.54 -15.14 -9.35
N ASP A 61 -8.82 -14.04 -9.43
CA ASP A 61 -8.58 -13.29 -10.65
C ASP A 61 -7.15 -13.43 -11.19
N GLY A 62 -6.31 -14.20 -10.50
CA GLY A 62 -4.93 -14.46 -10.88
C GLY A 62 -3.96 -13.35 -10.48
N VAL A 63 -4.37 -12.47 -9.57
CA VAL A 63 -3.58 -11.38 -8.99
C VAL A 63 -3.35 -11.66 -7.51
N ASP A 64 -2.17 -11.32 -7.00
CA ASP A 64 -1.92 -11.24 -5.54
C ASP A 64 -2.48 -9.90 -5.09
N ASN A 65 -3.71 -9.89 -4.56
CA ASN A 65 -4.34 -8.63 -4.16
C ASN A 65 -3.81 -8.15 -2.80
N ASN A 66 -3.30 -9.04 -1.96
CA ASN A 66 -2.88 -8.71 -0.60
C ASN A 66 -1.36 -8.54 -0.42
N CYS A 67 -0.59 -8.60 -1.51
CA CYS A 67 0.86 -8.47 -1.59
C CYS A 67 1.61 -9.38 -0.60
N ASN A 68 1.25 -10.67 -0.55
CA ASN A 68 1.92 -11.66 0.31
C ASN A 68 2.81 -12.66 -0.44
N ASP A 69 3.04 -12.47 -1.74
CA ASP A 69 3.78 -13.35 -2.66
C ASP A 69 3.05 -14.66 -3.06
N PHE A 70 1.78 -14.79 -2.71
CA PHE A 70 0.91 -15.88 -3.13
C PHE A 70 -0.24 -15.30 -3.98
N VAL A 71 -0.74 -16.09 -4.92
CA VAL A 71 -1.84 -15.68 -5.80
C VAL A 71 -3.07 -16.52 -5.49
N ASP A 72 -4.23 -15.85 -5.39
CA ASP A 72 -5.55 -16.45 -5.19
C ASP A 72 -5.65 -17.33 -3.92
N GLU A 73 -5.25 -16.85 -2.74
CA GLU A 73 -5.42 -17.62 -1.49
C GLU A 73 -6.89 -17.76 -1.06
N GLY A 74 -7.35 -19.00 -0.96
CA GLY A 74 -8.66 -19.32 -0.39
C GLY A 74 -9.84 -19.00 -1.32
N CYS A 75 -9.71 -19.35 -2.59
CA CYS A 75 -10.78 -19.32 -3.58
C CYS A 75 -12.06 -20.10 -3.20
#